data_AF-A0A6I3V0M8-F1
#
_entry.id   AF-A0A6I3V0M8-F1
#
_cell.length_a   1.000
_cell.length_b   1.000
_cell.length_c   1.000
_cell.angle_alpha   90.00
_cell.angle_beta   90.00
_cell.angle_gamma   90.00
#
_symmetry.space_group_name_H-M   'P 1'
#
loop_
_entity.id
_entity.type
_entity.pdbx_description
1 polymer ?
#
loop_
_entity_poly.entity_id
_entity_poly.type
_entity_poly.pdbx_seq_one_letter_code
_entity_poly.pdbx_strand_id
1 'polypeptide(L)' 'MSYNRKIIRTSSYLEIWEYESPIFSNDTTQIDEEHISLKEKKKRRTFEKLTTAEQDERIKRISNTRKNSKWKLQRLIDTN' A
#
# COMPACT_ATOMS: atom_id res chain seq x y z
N MET A 1 12.03 -2.13 -23.56
CA MET A 1 11.78 -3.32 -22.72
C MET A 1 10.49 -3.08 -21.94
N SER A 2 9.38 -3.70 -22.36
CA SER A 2 8.06 -3.51 -21.74
C SER A 2 7.91 -4.48 -20.56
N TYR A 3 7.80 -3.95 -19.34
CA TYR A 3 7.71 -4.72 -18.09
C TYR A 3 6.26 -5.13 -17.78
N ASN A 4 5.60 -5.82 -18.73
CA ASN A 4 4.19 -6.20 -18.59
C ASN A 4 3.97 -7.69 -18.30
N ARG A 5 4.96 -8.35 -17.70
CA ARG A 5 4.88 -9.77 -17.37
C ARG A 5 5.40 -10.04 -15.96
N LYS A 6 4.70 -10.86 -15.19
CA LYS A 6 5.18 -11.38 -13.91
C LYS A 6 5.69 -12.80 -14.12
N ILE A 7 6.96 -13.03 -13.80
CA ILE A 7 7.61 -14.33 -13.94
C ILE A 7 7.83 -14.89 -12.55
N ILE A 8 7.25 -16.05 -12.27
CA ILE A 8 7.47 -16.81 -11.04
C ILE A 8 8.24 -18.08 -11.42
N ARG A 9 9.38 -18.29 -10.76
CA ARG A 9 10.20 -19.47 -10.97
C ARG A 9 10.15 -20.36 -9.75
N THR A 10 9.73 -21.60 -9.96
CA THR A 10 9.76 -22.66 -8.97
C THR A 10 10.75 -23.73 -9.44
N SER A 11 11.18 -24.64 -8.57
CA SER A 11 12.15 -25.69 -8.94
C SER A 11 11.65 -26.64 -10.02
N SER A 12 10.34 -26.80 -10.13
CA SER A 12 9.68 -27.77 -11.02
C SER A 12 9.00 -27.15 -12.24
N TYR A 13 8.62 -25.87 -12.20
CA TYR A 13 7.89 -25.24 -13.31
C TYR A 13 8.10 -23.72 -13.35
N LEU A 14 7.72 -23.14 -14.49
CA LEU A 14 7.83 -21.71 -14.76
C LEU A 14 6.44 -21.14 -15.06
N GLU A 15 6.02 -20.15 -14.28
CA GLU A 15 4.76 -19.41 -14.47
C GLU A 15 5.04 -18.04 -15.10
N ILE A 16 4.39 -17.77 -16.24
CA ILE A 16 4.43 -16.47 -16.93
C ILE A 16 3.02 -15.90 -16.95
N TRP A 17 2.85 -14.78 -16.27
CA TRP A 17 1.63 -13.99 -16.32
C TRP A 17 1.86 -12.82 -17.26
N GLU A 18 1.06 -12.68 -18.32
CA GLU A 18 1.07 -11.52 -19.21
C GLU A 18 -0.17 -10.68 -18.91
N TYR A 19 0.03 -9.42 -18.53
CA TYR A 19 -1.09 -8.54 -18.25
C TYR A 19 -1.49 -7.77 -19.51
N GLU A 20 -2.77 -7.45 -19.63
CA GLU A 20 -3.30 -6.73 -20.79
C GLU A 20 -2.82 -5.27 -20.83
N SER A 21 -2.71 -4.63 -19.67
CA SER A 21 -2.25 -3.24 -19.53
C SER A 21 -0.93 -3.17 -18.77
N PRO A 22 0.00 -2.26 -19.16
CA PRO A 22 1.30 -2.12 -18.53
C PRO A 22 1.17 -1.80 -17.03
N ILE A 23 1.79 -2.63 -16.19
CA ILE A 23 1.96 -2.36 -14.77
C ILE A 23 3.10 -1.35 -14.63
N PHE A 24 2.80 -0.06 -14.78
CA PHE A 24 3.81 0.99 -14.63
C PHE A 24 4.41 0.97 -13.23
N SER A 25 5.65 0.49 -13.11
CA SER A 25 6.59 0.92 -12.08
C SER A 25 7.66 1.74 -12.78
N ASN A 26 7.52 3.07 -12.80
CA ASN A 26 8.58 4.08 -12.73
C ASN A 26 8.00 5.49 -12.90
N ASP A 27 8.47 6.42 -12.07
CA ASP A 27 8.06 7.82 -11.92
C ASP A 27 8.54 8.75 -13.07
N THR A 28 8.82 8.21 -14.27
CA THR A 28 9.51 8.92 -15.38
C THR A 28 9.18 8.40 -16.78
N THR A 29 7.93 8.08 -17.07
CA THR A 29 7.46 8.08 -18.47
C THR A 29 6.35 9.10 -18.59
N GLN A 30 6.60 10.13 -19.39
CA GLN A 30 5.57 11.03 -19.92
C GLN A 30 4.54 10.13 -20.59
N ILE A 31 3.41 9.94 -19.92
CA ILE A 31 2.23 9.30 -20.48
C ILE A 31 1.36 10.47 -20.87
N ASP A 32 1.24 10.66 -22.17
CA ASP A 32 0.42 11.70 -22.78
C ASP A 32 -1.02 11.57 -22.28
N GLU A 33 -1.54 12.73 -21.84
CA GLU A 33 -2.94 13.15 -21.74
C GLU A 33 -3.92 12.22 -20.99
N GLU A 34 -4.44 12.71 -19.85
CA GLU A 34 -5.55 12.17 -19.03
C GLU A 34 -5.25 11.19 -17.88
N HIS A 35 -4.00 11.01 -17.45
CA HIS A 35 -3.73 10.34 -16.16
C HIS A 35 -3.11 11.31 -15.15
N ILE A 36 -3.97 11.76 -14.21
CA ILE A 36 -3.65 12.58 -13.04
C ILE A 36 -2.30 12.13 -12.45
N SER A 37 -1.29 13.00 -12.56
CA SER A 37 0.06 12.65 -12.13
C SER A 37 0.05 12.17 -10.68
N LEU A 38 0.65 11.01 -10.41
CA LEU A 38 0.91 10.52 -9.04
C LEU A 38 1.79 11.48 -8.22
N LYS A 39 2.36 12.51 -8.87
CA LYS A 39 3.12 13.61 -8.25
C LYS A 39 2.25 14.68 -7.61
N GLU A 40 0.97 14.77 -7.97
CA GLU A 40 -0.03 15.45 -7.14
C GLU A 40 -0.41 14.54 -5.97
N LYS A 41 0.57 14.25 -5.10
CA LYS A 41 0.29 13.67 -3.79
C LYS A 41 -0.63 14.65 -3.07
N LYS A 42 -1.95 14.44 -3.20
CA LYS A 42 -2.98 15.15 -2.44
C LYS A 42 -2.48 15.23 -1.01
N LYS A 43 -2.18 16.44 -0.53
CA LYS A 43 -1.72 16.66 0.84
C LYS A 43 -2.69 15.89 1.74
N ARG A 44 -2.16 14.93 2.50
CA ARG A 44 -3.00 14.09 3.38
C ARG A 44 -3.84 15.03 4.24
N ARG A 45 -5.17 14.87 4.21
CA ARG A 45 -6.07 15.72 4.98
C ARG A 45 -5.71 15.62 6.47
N THR A 46 -5.64 16.77 7.13
CA THR A 46 -5.46 16.85 8.58
C THR A 46 -6.67 16.24 9.29
N PHE A 47 -6.49 15.75 10.52
CA PHE A 47 -7.56 15.08 11.29
C PHE A 47 -8.80 15.96 11.43
N GLU A 48 -8.63 17.24 11.73
CA GLU A 48 -9.72 18.21 11.90
C GLU A 48 -10.51 18.48 10.61
N LYS A 49 -9.91 18.25 9.45
CA LYS A 49 -10.57 18.45 8.15
C LYS A 49 -11.44 17.25 7.74
N LEU A 50 -11.50 16.22 8.57
CA LEU A 50 -12.17 14.95 8.29
C LEU A 50 -13.59 14.95 8.90
N THR A 51 -14.49 14.17 8.34
CA THR A 51 -15.87 14.07 8.85
C THR A 51 -15.89 13.39 10.22
N THR A 52 -16.85 13.71 11.09
CA THR A 52 -16.93 13.13 12.46
C THR A 52 -16.92 11.60 12.45
N ALA A 53 -17.68 10.97 11.55
CA ALA A 53 -17.69 9.51 11.40
C ALA A 53 -16.30 8.94 11.03
N GLU A 54 -15.59 9.59 10.12
CA GLU A 54 -14.25 9.17 9.71
C GLU A 54 -13.20 9.41 10.81
N GLN A 55 -13.39 10.46 11.62
CA GLN A 55 -12.57 10.73 12.81
C GLN A 55 -12.73 9.60 13.84
N ASP A 56 -13.96 9.17 14.11
CA ASP A 56 -14.24 8.07 15.02
C ASP A 56 -13.63 6.75 14.55
N GLU A 57 -13.74 6.44 13.25
CA GLU A 57 -13.06 5.29 12.68
C GLU A 57 -11.55 5.37 12.85
N ARG A 58 -10.96 6.55 12.65
CA ARG A 58 -9.53 6.76 12.82
C ARG A 58 -9.10 6.57 14.27
N ILE A 59 -9.90 7.04 15.23
CA ILE A 59 -9.66 6.81 16.67
C ILE A 59 -9.75 5.31 16.99
N LYS A 60 -10.75 4.59 16.46
CA LYS A 60 -10.88 3.13 16.61
C LYS A 60 -9.64 2.41 16.08
N ARG A 61 -9.14 2.79 14.90
CA ARG A 61 -7.91 2.22 14.33
C ARG A 61 -6.71 2.47 15.25
N ILE A 62 -6.51 3.70 15.74
CA ILE A 62 -5.42 4.04 16.66
C ILE A 62 -5.50 3.20 17.96
N SER A 63 -6.70 3.05 18.53
CA SER A 63 -6.93 2.24 19.72
C SER A 63 -6.54 0.78 19.50
N ASN A 64 -6.95 0.19 18.37
CA ASN A 64 -6.60 -1.18 18.00
C ASN A 64 -5.10 -1.36 17.80
N THR A 65 -4.44 -0.44 17.09
CA THR A 65 -2.98 -0.48 16.92
C THR A 65 -2.25 -0.43 18.26
N ARG A 66 -2.69 0.43 19.19
CA ARG A 66 -2.10 0.50 20.54
C ARG A 66 -2.24 -0.81 21.31
N LYS A 67 -3.42 -1.44 21.28
CA LYS A 67 -3.65 -2.75 21.90
C LYS A 67 -2.75 -3.82 21.30
N ASN A 68 -2.69 -3.92 19.98
CA ASN A 68 -1.87 -4.91 19.29
C ASN A 68 -0.38 -4.73 19.58
N SER A 69 0.13 -3.50 19.56
CA SER A 69 1.52 -3.20 19.91
C SER A 69 1.83 -3.59 21.36
N LYS A 70 0.94 -3.29 22.31
CA LYS A 70 1.09 -3.72 23.71
C LYS A 70 1.20 -5.24 23.81
N TRP A 71 0.32 -5.98 23.14
CA TRP A 71 0.32 -7.44 23.17
C TRP A 71 1.58 -8.02 22.55
N LYS A 72 2.06 -7.42 21.46
CA LYS A 72 3.32 -7.82 20.81
C LYS A 72 4.51 -7.62 21.74
N LEU A 73 4.57 -6.50 22.46
CA LEU A 73 5.64 -6.23 23.43
C LEU A 73 5.59 -7.20 24.60
N GLN A 74 4.41 -7.44 25.16
CA GLN A 74 4.25 -8.39 26.27
C GLN A 74 4.69 -9.79 25.85
N ARG A 75 4.26 -10.26 24.68
CA ARG A 75 4.71 -11.55 24.14
C ARG A 75 6.24 -11.61 23.99
N LEU A 76 6.86 -10.53 23.52
CA LEU A 76 8.31 -10.48 23.38
C LEU A 76 9.02 -10.62 24.73
N ILE A 77 8.49 -9.98 25.78
CA ILE A 77 9.00 -10.09 27.15
C ILE A 77 8.82 -11.52 27.67
N ASP A 78 7.63 -12.11 27.49
CA ASP A 78 7.34 -13.46 28.00
C ASP A 78 8.16 -14.56 27.29
N THR A 79 8.61 -14.32 26.05
CA THR A 79 9.39 -15.29 25.27
C THR A 79 10.92 -15.12 25.36
N ASN A 80 11.42 -14.06 26.01
CA ASN A 80 12.86 -13.85 26.27
C ASN A 80 13.20 -14.15 27.72
#